data_AF-A0A975PPX2-F1
#
_entry.id   AF-A0A975PPX2-F1
#
_cell.length_a   1.000
_cell.length_b   1.000
_cell.length_c   1.000
_cell.angle_alpha   90.00
_cell.angle_beta   90.00
_cell.angle_gamma   90.00
#
_symmetry.space_group_name_H-M   'P 1'
#
loop_
_entity.id
_entity.type
_entity.pdbx_description
1 polymer ?
#
loop_
_entity_poly.entity_id
_entity_poly.type
_entity_poly.pdbx_seq_one_letter_code
_entity_poly.pdbx_strand_id
1 'polypeptide(L)'
;MSEQLRPEDAPPSLYDDQGNPRFFSDPGMDRFVAVVVNLAQEVWVQEERLLALEEGKTGEAADREAKVKEFIDRVFAPIREA
;
A
#
# COMPACT_ATOMS: atom_id res chain seq x y z
N MET A 1 -25.42 11.22 9.92
CA MET A 1 -25.87 9.83 10.14
C MET A 1 -25.21 9.00 9.07
N SER A 2 -23.98 8.56 9.30
CA SER A 2 -23.20 7.82 8.31
C SER A 2 -23.64 6.37 8.35
N GLU A 3 -24.52 6.00 7.44
CA GLU A 3 -24.94 4.60 7.24
C GLU A 3 -23.70 3.74 7.02
N GLN A 4 -23.64 2.65 7.78
CA GLN A 4 -22.55 1.70 7.81
C GLN A 4 -22.33 1.12 6.42
N LEU A 5 -21.15 1.39 5.85
CA LEU A 5 -20.59 0.71 4.69
C LEU A 5 -20.21 -0.75 5.02
N ARG A 6 -21.05 -1.47 5.77
CA ARG A 6 -20.87 -2.91 6.02
C ARG A 6 -21.78 -3.63 5.02
N PRO A 7 -21.23 -4.40 4.07
CA PRO A 7 -22.02 -5.35 3.30
C PRO A 7 -22.76 -6.29 4.27
N GLU A 8 -24.06 -6.51 4.06
CA GLU A 8 -24.90 -7.30 4.99
C GLU A 8 -24.37 -8.73 5.22
N ASP A 9 -23.62 -9.26 4.25
CA ASP A 9 -23.07 -10.63 4.27
C ASP A 9 -21.62 -10.73 4.76
N ALA A 10 -21.04 -9.63 5.27
CA ALA A 10 -19.63 -9.67 5.66
C ALA A 10 -19.44 -10.47 6.97
N PRO A 11 -18.51 -11.45 7.01
CA PRO A 11 -18.19 -12.19 8.22
C PRO A 11 -17.85 -11.24 9.39
N PRO A 12 -18.37 -11.49 10.62
CA PRO A 12 -18.08 -10.66 11.79
C PRO A 12 -16.58 -10.55 12.12
N SER A 13 -15.77 -11.50 11.63
CA SER A 13 -14.31 -11.52 11.83
C SER A 13 -13.53 -10.49 11.00
N LEU A 14 -14.15 -9.87 9.99
CA LEU A 14 -13.51 -8.89 9.10
C LEU A 14 -13.56 -7.46 9.63
N TYR A 15 -14.23 -7.22 10.76
CA TYR A 15 -14.34 -5.89 11.36
C TYR A 15 -14.04 -5.96 12.85
N ASP A 16 -13.41 -4.92 13.38
CA ASP A 16 -13.21 -4.76 14.82
C ASP A 16 -14.49 -4.27 15.53
N ASP A 17 -14.45 -4.20 16.86
CA ASP A 17 -15.58 -3.74 17.69
C ASP A 17 -15.98 -2.27 17.42
N GLN A 18 -15.13 -1.51 16.71
CA GLN A 18 -15.37 -0.13 16.28
C GLN A 18 -15.93 -0.04 14.84
N GLY A 19 -15.99 -1.17 14.12
CA GLY A 19 -16.48 -1.24 12.75
C GLY A 19 -15.43 -0.93 11.67
N ASN A 20 -14.15 -0.89 12.03
CA ASN A 20 -13.06 -0.76 11.05
C ASN A 20 -12.72 -2.13 10.45
N PRO A 21 -12.27 -2.18 9.19
CA PRO A 21 -11.75 -3.42 8.60
C PRO A 21 -10.58 -3.97 9.41
N ARG A 22 -10.62 -5.27 9.68
CA ARG A 22 -9.60 -6.03 10.40
C ARG A 22 -9.11 -7.15 9.50
N PHE A 23 -7.82 -7.16 9.19
CA PHE A 23 -7.20 -8.15 8.30
C PHE A 23 -6.41 -9.19 9.10
N PHE A 24 -5.87 -8.79 10.27
CA PHE A 24 -5.06 -9.64 11.13
C PHE A 24 -5.71 -9.92 12.49
N SER A 25 -5.30 -11.04 13.09
CA SER A 25 -5.73 -11.44 14.43
C SER A 25 -5.22 -10.50 15.53
N ASP A 26 -4.18 -9.72 15.26
CA ASP A 26 -3.65 -8.70 16.17
C ASP A 26 -3.98 -7.29 15.64
N PRO A 27 -4.78 -6.47 16.36
CA PRO A 27 -5.07 -5.09 15.96
C PRO A 27 -3.83 -4.20 15.81
N GLY A 28 -2.72 -4.52 16.49
CA GLY A 28 -1.44 -3.85 16.33
C GLY A 28 -0.83 -4.09 14.94
N MET A 29 -1.03 -5.29 14.39
CA MET A 29 -0.54 -5.65 13.06
C MET A 29 -1.30 -4.93 11.94
N ASP A 30 -2.63 -4.79 12.05
CA ASP A 30 -3.42 -4.02 11.08
C ASP A 30 -2.96 -2.56 11.00
N ARG A 31 -2.75 -1.92 12.17
CA ARG A 31 -2.25 -0.54 12.22
C ARG A 31 -0.84 -0.43 11.67
N PHE A 32 0.03 -1.39 11.98
CA PHE A 32 1.39 -1.41 11.49
C PHE A 32 1.43 -1.55 9.95
N VAL A 33 0.66 -2.47 9.38
CA VAL A 33 0.58 -2.65 7.92
C VAL A 33 0.03 -1.40 7.25
N ALA A 34 -0.98 -0.74 7.82
CA ALA A 34 -1.49 0.53 7.29
C ALA A 34 -0.39 1.62 7.24
N VAL A 35 0.42 1.75 8.29
CA VAL A 35 1.56 2.69 8.31
C VAL A 35 2.60 2.33 7.26
N VAL A 36 2.95 1.05 7.13
CA VAL A 36 3.94 0.58 6.14
C VAL A 36 3.46 0.83 4.71
N VAL A 37 2.20 0.55 4.40
CA VAL A 37 1.62 0.79 3.07
C VAL A 37 1.60 2.28 2.74
N ASN A 38 1.17 3.13 3.69
CA ASN A 38 1.20 4.58 3.49
C ASN A 38 2.62 5.08 3.24
N LEU A 39 3.60 4.60 4.01
CA LEU A 39 5.00 4.97 3.81
C LEU A 39 5.51 4.51 2.44
N ALA A 40 5.18 3.29 2.02
CA ALA A 40 5.54 2.78 0.70
C ALA A 40 4.94 3.63 -0.43
N GLN A 41 3.67 4.01 -0.31
CA GLN A 41 3.01 4.92 -1.26
C GLN A 41 3.71 6.28 -1.33
N GLU A 42 4.07 6.85 -0.19
CA GLU A 42 4.76 8.16 -0.16
C GLU A 42 6.16 8.08 -0.81
N VAL A 43 6.89 6.99 -0.56
CA VAL A 43 8.20 6.72 -1.19
C VAL A 43 8.03 6.56 -2.70
N TRP A 44 7.02 5.83 -3.16
CA TRP A 44 6.73 5.65 -4.58
C TRP A 44 6.44 7.00 -5.27
N VAL A 45 5.65 7.88 -4.65
CA VAL A 45 5.38 9.22 -5.18
C VAL A 45 6.67 10.04 -5.32
N GLN A 46 7.63 9.91 -4.39
CA GLN A 46 8.92 10.58 -4.55
C GLN A 46 9.75 9.98 -5.70
N GLU A 47 9.72 8.66 -5.87
CA GLU A 47 10.40 7.98 -6.97
C GLU A 47 9.83 8.41 -8.33
N GLU A 48 8.50 8.51 -8.48
CA GLU A 48 7.87 9.02 -9.71
C GLU A 48 8.27 10.46 -10.05
N ARG A 49 8.38 11.31 -9.02
CA ARG A 49 8.84 12.69 -9.19
C ARG A 49 10.31 12.73 -9.63
N LEU A 50 11.15 11.86 -9.09
CA LEU A 50 12.54 11.74 -9.48
C LEU A 50 12.66 11.28 -10.94
N LEU A 51 11.91 10.24 -11.33
CA LEU A 51 11.88 9.73 -12.71
C LEU A 51 11.47 10.84 -13.68
N ALA A 52 10.41 11.60 -13.38
CA ALA A 52 10.00 12.72 -14.22
C ALA A 52 11.09 13.82 -14.36
N LEU A 53 11.86 14.08 -13.30
CA LEU A 53 12.98 15.02 -13.35
C LEU A 53 14.16 14.47 -14.17
N GLU A 54 14.42 13.17 -14.11
CA GLU A 54 15.45 12.50 -14.91
C GLU A 54 15.08 12.46 -16.39
N GLU A 55 13.82 12.14 -16.72
CA GLU A 55 13.26 12.22 -18.08
C GLU A 55 13.42 13.65 -18.64
N GLY A 56 13.08 14.66 -17.85
CA GLY A 56 13.22 16.06 -18.26
C GLY A 56 14.67 16.52 -18.48
N LYS A 57 15.65 15.89 -17.81
CA LYS A 57 17.08 16.21 -17.95
C LYS A 57 17.75 15.45 -19.10
N THR A 58 17.41 14.19 -19.28
CA THR A 58 18.06 13.28 -20.23
C THR A 58 17.34 13.23 -21.57
N GLY A 59 16.04 13.53 -21.59
CA GLY A 59 15.17 13.33 -22.75
C GLY A 59 14.80 11.87 -22.99
N GLU A 60 15.28 10.94 -22.15
CA GLU A 60 14.98 9.51 -22.22
C GLU A 60 13.75 9.21 -21.36
N ALA A 61 12.77 8.50 -21.92
CA ALA A 61 11.60 8.07 -21.15
C ALA A 61 11.98 6.91 -20.21
N ALA A 62 11.54 6.98 -18.96
CA ALA A 62 11.72 5.88 -18.02
C ALA A 62 10.67 4.79 -18.25
N ASP A 63 11.07 3.52 -18.13
CA ASP A 63 10.13 2.41 -18.06
C ASP A 63 9.48 2.36 -16.67
N ARG A 64 8.38 3.10 -16.54
CA ARG A 64 7.63 3.26 -15.29
C ARG A 64 7.06 1.93 -14.79
N GLU A 65 6.60 1.07 -15.69
CA GLU A 65 6.03 -0.23 -15.32
C GLU A 65 7.11 -1.13 -14.71
N ALA A 66 8.30 -1.19 -15.34
CA ALA A 66 9.43 -1.92 -14.79
C ALA A 66 9.83 -1.38 -13.40
N LYS A 67 9.80 -0.05 -13.21
CA LYS A 67 10.13 0.58 -11.93
C LYS A 67 9.10 0.33 -10.83
N VAL A 68 7.80 0.38 -11.15
CA VAL A 68 6.72 -0.02 -10.23
C VAL A 68 6.94 -1.46 -9.78
N LYS A 69 7.22 -2.36 -10.74
CA LYS A 69 7.42 -3.78 -10.44
C LYS A 69 8.62 -3.99 -9.51
N GLU A 70 9.75 -3.35 -9.80
CA GLU A 70 10.97 -3.39 -8.98
C GLU A 70 10.69 -2.88 -7.55
N PHE A 71 9.94 -1.78 -7.44
CA PHE A 71 9.52 -1.20 -6.17
C PHE A 71 8.64 -2.18 -5.36
N ILE A 72 7.59 -2.72 -5.97
CA ILE A 72 6.67 -3.69 -5.33
C ILE A 72 7.45 -4.93 -4.88
N ASP A 73 8.30 -5.48 -5.75
CA ASP A 73 9.12 -6.66 -5.41
C ASP A 73 10.00 -6.39 -4.19
N ARG A 74 10.62 -5.20 -4.12
CA ARG A 74 11.45 -4.79 -2.99
C ARG A 74 10.65 -4.61 -1.69
N VAL A 75 9.46 -4.00 -1.75
CA VAL A 75 8.61 -3.78 -0.57
C VAL A 75 8.09 -5.10 0.00
N PHE A 76 7.69 -6.03 -0.86
CA PHE A 76 7.10 -7.31 -0.43
C PHE A 76 8.10 -8.45 -0.24
N ALA A 77 9.37 -8.29 -0.65
CA ALA A 77 10.41 -9.31 -0.45
C ALA A 77 10.44 -9.88 0.99
N PRO A 78 10.35 -9.08 2.06
CA PRO A 78 10.40 -9.61 3.43
C PRO A 78 9.23 -10.52 3.81
N ILE A 79 8.09 -10.44 3.09
CA ILE A 79 6.87 -11.20 3.39
C ILE A 79 6.79 -12.48 2.53
N ARG A 80 7.54 -12.56 1.43
CA ARG A 80 7.51 -13.72 0.50
C ARG A 80 8.29 -14.93 0.99
N GLU A 81 9.25 -14.76 1.91
CA GLU A 81 10.10 -15.85 2.43
C GLU A 81 9.61 -16.42 3.78
N ALA A 82 8.46 -15.95 4.29
CA ALA A 82 7.88 -16.37 5.57
C ALA A 82 6.87 -17.52 5.42
#